data_AF-C3ZBU7-F1
#
_entry.id   AF-C3ZBU7-F1
#
_cell.length_a   1.000
_cell.length_b   1.000
_cell.length_c   1.000
_cell.angle_alpha   90.00
_cell.angle_beta   90.00
_cell.angle_gamma   90.00
#
_symmetry.space_group_name_H-M   'P 1'
#
loop_
_entity.id
_entity.type
_entity.pdbx_description
1 polymer ?
#
loop_
_entity_poly.entity_id
_entity_poly.type
_entity_poly.pdbx_seq_one_letter_code
_entity_poly.pdbx_strand_id
1 'polypeptide(L)' 'YNTCAVVGNSGVLLGSQCGAEIDSMDYVIRIDLPAIKGYEKDVGKRTSMVLFN' A
#
# COMPACT_ATOMS: atom_id res chain seq x y z
N TYR A 1 -9.00 12.79 7.78
CA TYR A 1 -8.54 11.39 7.70
C TYR A 1 -8.51 10.85 9.12
N ASN A 2 -9.19 9.74 9.40
CA ASN A 2 -9.19 9.10 10.72
C ASN A 2 -8.22 7.93 10.79
N THR A 3 -7.96 7.26 9.66
CA THR A 3 -7.01 6.16 9.56
C THR A 3 -6.05 6.37 8.39
N CYS A 4 -4.80 5.92 8.56
CA CYS A 4 -3.76 6.05 7.54
C CYS A 4 -2.93 4.76 7.48
N ALA A 5 -2.63 4.30 6.28
CA ALA A 5 -1.61 3.28 6.04
C ALA A 5 -0.38 3.92 5.39
N VAL A 6 0.78 3.62 5.96
CA VAL A 6 2.08 3.86 5.33
C VAL A 6 2.61 2.51 4.86
N VAL A 7 2.68 2.32 3.54
CA VAL A 7 3.05 1.04 2.93
C VAL A 7 4.47 1.16 2.40
N GLY A 8 5.40 0.46 3.05
CA GLY A 8 6.77 0.30 2.57
C GLY A 8 6.89 -0.79 1.50
N ASN A 9 8.08 -0.94 0.92
CA ASN A 9 8.34 -1.82 -0.22
C ASN A 9 8.99 -3.16 0.18
N SER A 10 8.84 -3.57 1.45
CA SER A 10 9.46 -4.79 1.96
C SER A 10 8.78 -6.04 1.38
N GLY A 11 9.59 -7.03 0.99
CA GLY A 11 9.12 -8.32 0.50
C GLY A 11 8.29 -9.13 1.50
N VAL A 12 8.26 -8.72 2.78
CA VAL A 12 7.37 -9.32 3.81
C VAL A 12 5.88 -9.22 3.44
N LEU A 13 5.51 -8.27 2.57
CA LEU A 13 4.13 -8.14 2.12
C LEU A 13 3.73 -9.23 1.11
N LEU A 14 4.68 -9.92 0.46
CA LEU A 14 4.36 -10.95 -0.52
C LEU A 14 3.63 -12.13 0.13
N GLY A 15 2.41 -12.42 -0.34
CA GLY A 15 1.53 -13.45 0.21
C GLY A 15 0.80 -13.07 1.51
N SER A 16 0.95 -11.84 2.01
CA SER A 16 0.33 -11.40 3.26
C SER A 16 -1.19 -11.25 3.17
N GLN A 17 -1.72 -11.03 1.96
CA GLN A 17 -3.13 -10.72 1.73
C GLN A 17 -3.64 -9.46 2.44
N CYS A 18 -2.74 -8.56 2.88
CA CYS A 18 -3.09 -7.31 3.57
C CYS A 18 -3.79 -6.28 2.66
N GLY A 19 -3.91 -6.51 1.36
CA GLY A 19 -4.35 -5.50 0.40
C GLY A 19 -5.74 -4.93 0.70
N ALA A 20 -6.68 -5.76 1.16
CA ALA A 20 -8.02 -5.30 1.53
C ALA A 20 -8.01 -4.41 2.79
N GLU A 21 -7.15 -4.74 3.76
CA GLU A 21 -6.98 -3.95 4.99
C GLU A 21 -6.36 -2.59 4.67
N ILE A 22 -5.31 -2.56 3.84
CA ILE A 22 -4.67 -1.33 3.36
C ILE A 22 -5.69 -0.45 2.63
N ASP A 23 -6.48 -1.03 1.72
CA ASP A 23 -7.46 -0.29 0.93
C ASP A 23 -8.63 0.24 1.78
N SER A 24 -8.86 -0.32 2.96
CA SER A 24 -9.89 0.16 3.91
C SER A 24 -9.51 1.46 4.61
N MET A 25 -8.24 1.87 4.56
CA MET A 25 -7.77 3.10 5.20
C MET A 25 -8.25 4.36 4.44
N ASP A 26 -8.48 5.45 5.17
CA ASP A 26 -8.91 6.73 4.57
C ASP A 26 -7.82 7.36 3.70
N TYR A 27 -6.55 7.13 4.07
CA TYR A 27 -5.37 7.67 3.39
C TYR A 27 -4.28 6.61 3.27
N VAL A 28 -3.71 6.46 2.07
CA VAL A 28 -2.64 5.48 1.81
C VAL A 28 -1.41 6.19 1.24
N ILE A 29 -0.29 6.10 1.95
CA ILE A 29 1.00 6.67 1.57
C ILE A 29 1.91 5.53 1.10
N ARG A 30 2.54 5.73 -0.07
CA ARG A 30 3.54 4.80 -0.64
C ARG A 30 4.87 5.52 -0.87
N ILE A 31 5.94 4.75 -1.03
CA ILE A 31 7.32 5.27 -1.17
C ILE A 31 7.92 4.78 -2.48
N ASP A 32 8.54 5.68 -3.26
CA ASP A 32 9.34 5.39 -4.47
C ASP A 32 8.62 4.57 -5.57
N LEU A 33 7.31 4.80 -5.77
CA LEU A 33 6.47 4.12 -6.78
C LEU A 33 6.62 2.58 -6.81
N PRO A 34 6.11 1.87 -5.80
CA PRO A 34 6.17 0.42 -5.82
C PRO A 34 5.32 -0.17 -6.95
N ALA A 35 5.73 -1.35 -7.43
CA ALA A 35 4.91 -2.14 -8.33
C ALA A 35 3.66 -2.65 -7.59
N ILE A 36 2.50 -2.16 -7.98
CA ILE A 36 1.20 -2.60 -7.42
C ILE A 36 0.57 -3.69 -8.29
N LYS A 37 0.70 -3.57 -9.62
CA LYS A 37 0.08 -4.48 -10.57
C LYS A 37 0.63 -5.90 -10.40
N GLY A 38 -0.25 -6.87 -10.17
CA GLY A 38 0.11 -8.26 -9.87
C GLY A 38 0.29 -8.55 -8.38
N TYR A 39 0.29 -7.53 -7.52
CA TYR A 39 0.46 -7.66 -6.06
C TYR A 39 -0.73 -7.07 -5.28
N GLU A 40 -1.82 -6.71 -5.96
CA GLU A 40 -2.92 -5.96 -5.36
C GLU A 40 -3.57 -6.67 -4.17
N LYS A 41 -3.53 -8.01 -4.16
CA LYS A 41 -4.02 -8.82 -3.03
C LYS A 41 -3.24 -8.56 -1.75
N ASP A 42 -1.95 -8.29 -1.89
CA ASP A 42 -1.01 -8.14 -0.79
C ASP A 42 -0.81 -6.68 -0.38
N VAL A 43 -0.73 -5.79 -1.37
CA VAL A 43 -0.37 -4.38 -1.13
C VAL A 43 -1.51 -3.39 -1.36
N GLY A 44 -2.68 -3.86 -1.81
CA GLY A 44 -3.84 -3.00 -2.10
C GLY A 44 -3.67 -2.19 -3.39
N LYS A 45 -4.71 -1.46 -3.77
CA LYS A 45 -4.75 -0.61 -4.98
C LYS A 45 -4.77 0.88 -4.66
N ARG A 46 -5.26 1.26 -3.48
CA ARG A 46 -5.41 2.65 -3.08
C ARG A 46 -4.04 3.30 -2.89
N THR A 47 -3.92 4.52 -3.40
CA THR A 47 -2.75 5.38 -3.22
C THR A 47 -3.26 6.82 -3.18
N SER A 48 -2.99 7.50 -2.07
CA SER A 48 -3.37 8.90 -1.87
C SER A 48 -2.18 9.84 -2.02
N MET A 49 -0.99 9.37 -1.68
CA MET A 49 0.27 10.10 -1.80
C MET A 49 1.41 9.13 -2.07
N VAL A 50 2.36 9.58 -2.89
CA VAL A 50 3.64 8.90 -3.08
C VAL A 50 4.74 9.84 -2.63
N LEU A 51 5.58 9.39 -1.71
CA LEU A 51 6.84 10.05 -1.38
C LEU A 51 7.87 9.65 -2.42
N PHE A 52 8.54 10.64 -2.97
CA PHE A 52 9.62 10.49 -3.95
C PHE A 52 10.87 11.15 -3.40
N ASN A 53 12.02 10.51 -3.60
CA ASN A 53 13.33 11.15 -3.57
C ASN A 53 13.51 12.06 -4.79
#